data_AF-M1EI60-F1
#
_entry.id   AF-M1EI60-F1
#
_cell.length_a   1.000
_cell.length_b   1.000
_cell.length_c   1.000
_cell.angle_alpha   90.00
_cell.angle_beta   90.00
_cell.angle_gamma   90.00
#
_symmetry.space_group_name_H-M   'P 1'
#
loop_
_entity.id
_entity.type
_entity.pdbx_description
1 polymer ?
#
loop_
_entity_poly.entity_id
_entity_poly.type
_entity_poly.pdbx_seq_one_letter_code
_entity_poly.pdbx_strand_id
1 'polypeptide(L)'
;DGQLFRSVEGQAASDEEEEGEEKWQKERSSLAEVKTLLEYLSSCRSGCDDQTAKKLKTYFSHIGSGDDACTLGQLETHITMLVEHLGTQSCRGKALGTLGEEAELQQKVEEIEHLRLELQMVETERVRLSLLEEKLMDVLQLLKRLRDLNISKRALGKILLNTLDACKDTPPEGRCGPLAILDALRQALAGCELLQGELSAPASTAPALANPLLIS
;
A
#
# COMPACT_ATOMS: atom_id res chain seq x y z
N ASP A 1 -104.85 -26.16 7.09
CA ASP A 1 -104.94 -25.21 5.96
C ASP A 1 -104.99 -23.79 6.48
N GLY A 2 -104.34 -22.79 5.89
CA GLY A 2 -103.35 -22.82 4.81
C GLY A 2 -102.59 -21.49 4.77
N GLN A 3 -101.27 -21.52 4.62
CA GLN A 3 -100.42 -20.31 4.62
C GLN A 3 -100.56 -19.53 3.31
N LEU A 4 -100.41 -18.20 3.40
CA LEU A 4 -99.92 -17.35 2.31
C LEU A 4 -99.23 -16.12 2.91
N PHE A 5 -97.90 -16.10 2.81
CA PHE A 5 -97.05 -14.97 3.20
C PHE A 5 -96.99 -13.92 2.08
N ARG A 6 -96.78 -12.66 2.45
CA ARG A 6 -95.94 -11.73 1.67
C ARG A 6 -95.13 -10.84 2.61
N SER A 7 -93.84 -11.16 2.73
CA SER A 7 -92.84 -10.22 3.21
C SER A 7 -92.60 -9.14 2.16
N VAL A 8 -92.35 -7.91 2.58
CA VAL A 8 -91.69 -6.90 1.75
C VAL A 8 -90.51 -6.35 2.53
N GLU A 9 -89.34 -6.53 1.93
CA GLU A 9 -88.03 -6.20 2.44
C GLU A 9 -87.71 -4.75 2.07
N GLY A 10 -87.45 -3.91 3.07
CA GLY A 10 -87.05 -2.52 2.88
C GLY A 10 -85.60 -2.33 3.32
N GLN A 11 -84.67 -2.42 2.37
CA GLN A 11 -83.30 -1.97 2.59
C GLN A 11 -83.24 -0.44 2.51
N ALA A 12 -82.65 0.20 3.51
CA ALA A 12 -82.20 1.59 3.41
C ALA A 12 -80.75 1.59 2.92
N ALA A 13 -80.43 2.45 1.96
CA ALA A 13 -79.09 2.54 1.37
C ALA A 13 -78.08 3.18 2.34
N SER A 14 -76.82 2.78 2.22
CA SER A 14 -75.69 3.38 2.94
C SER A 14 -75.27 4.69 2.25
N ASP A 15 -74.87 5.67 3.06
CA ASP A 15 -74.30 6.94 2.62
C ASP A 15 -72.79 6.78 2.45
N GLU A 16 -72.28 6.86 1.21
CA GLU A 16 -70.86 6.80 0.84
C GLU A 16 -70.49 7.99 -0.08
N GLU A 17 -70.87 9.23 0.27
CA GLU A 17 -70.49 10.42 -0.51
C GLU A 17 -69.24 11.19 0.01
N GLU A 18 -68.61 10.79 1.11
CA GLU A 18 -67.46 11.54 1.70
C GLU A 18 -66.06 11.04 1.24
N GLU A 19 -65.87 9.76 0.87
CA GLU A 19 -64.55 9.23 0.44
C GLU A 19 -64.05 9.79 -0.90
N GLY A 20 -64.96 10.32 -1.74
CA GLY A 20 -64.61 10.84 -3.04
C GLY A 20 -63.69 12.07 -2.97
N GLU A 21 -64.04 13.06 -2.14
CA GLU A 21 -63.34 14.35 -2.11
C GLU A 21 -61.92 14.23 -1.55
N GLU A 22 -61.72 13.42 -0.49
CA GLU A 22 -60.37 13.19 0.07
C GLU A 22 -59.44 12.51 -0.93
N LYS A 23 -59.95 11.54 -1.70
CA LYS A 23 -59.19 10.84 -2.74
C LYS A 23 -58.76 11.82 -3.85
N TRP A 24 -59.68 12.64 -4.36
CA TRP A 24 -59.37 13.67 -5.37
C TRP A 24 -58.36 14.73 -4.86
N GLN A 25 -58.41 15.11 -3.58
CA GLN A 25 -57.42 16.02 -3.00
C GLN A 25 -56.03 15.38 -2.90
N LYS A 26 -55.94 14.12 -2.46
CA LYS A 26 -54.69 13.37 -2.36
C LYS A 26 -54.04 13.16 -3.73
N GLU A 27 -54.85 12.87 -4.75
CA GLU A 27 -54.42 12.69 -6.15
C GLU A 27 -53.97 14.02 -6.80
N ARG A 28 -54.60 15.16 -6.46
CA ARG A 28 -54.11 16.49 -6.85
C ARG A 28 -52.78 16.86 -6.19
N SER A 29 -52.58 16.50 -4.93
CA SER A 29 -51.31 16.71 -4.22
C SER A 29 -50.17 15.88 -4.83
N SER A 30 -50.40 14.61 -5.13
CA SER A 30 -49.39 13.76 -5.80
C SER A 30 -49.08 14.25 -7.22
N LEU A 31 -50.08 14.73 -7.98
CA LEU A 31 -49.85 15.36 -9.29
C LEU A 31 -48.96 16.62 -9.18
N ALA A 32 -49.10 17.40 -8.11
CA ALA A 32 -48.25 18.58 -7.86
C ALA A 32 -46.80 18.17 -7.53
N GLU A 33 -46.60 17.17 -6.67
CA GLU A 33 -45.28 16.60 -6.35
C GLU A 33 -44.58 16.03 -7.59
N VAL A 34 -45.32 15.32 -8.45
CA VAL A 34 -44.77 14.79 -9.71
C VAL A 34 -44.39 15.92 -10.68
N LYS A 35 -45.13 17.03 -10.71
CA LYS A 35 -44.76 18.22 -11.50
C LYS A 35 -43.48 18.88 -10.98
N THR A 36 -43.30 19.02 -9.67
CA THR A 36 -42.05 19.59 -9.11
C THR A 36 -40.84 18.69 -9.35
N LEU A 37 -41.01 17.36 -9.26
CA LEU A 37 -39.98 16.39 -9.64
C LEU A 37 -39.62 16.48 -11.13
N LEU A 38 -40.60 16.68 -12.02
CA LEU A 38 -40.36 16.86 -13.46
C LEU A 38 -39.63 18.17 -13.78
N GLU A 39 -39.92 19.25 -13.07
CA GLU A 39 -39.18 20.52 -13.19
C GLU A 39 -37.74 20.38 -12.69
N TYR A 40 -37.53 19.66 -11.58
CA TYR A 40 -36.19 19.32 -11.07
C TYR A 40 -35.38 18.47 -12.06
N LEU A 41 -35.99 17.47 -12.69
CA LEU A 41 -35.36 16.69 -13.77
C LEU A 41 -34.99 17.57 -14.97
N SER A 42 -35.84 18.54 -15.34
CA SER A 42 -35.57 19.46 -16.46
C SER A 42 -34.45 20.48 -16.21
N SER A 43 -34.05 20.68 -14.96
CA SER A 43 -32.96 21.57 -14.56
C SER A 43 -31.63 20.84 -14.31
N CYS A 44 -31.59 19.51 -14.53
CA CYS A 44 -30.37 18.71 -14.44
C CYS A 44 -29.40 19.04 -15.59
N ARG A 45 -28.29 19.70 -15.27
CA ARG A 45 -27.31 20.21 -16.25
C ARG A 45 -26.37 19.15 -16.85
N SER A 46 -26.52 17.89 -16.49
CA SER A 46 -25.61 16.80 -16.84
C SER A 46 -26.34 15.58 -17.40
N GLY A 47 -26.29 15.40 -18.72
CA GLY A 47 -26.39 14.09 -19.37
C GLY A 47 -27.70 13.31 -19.28
N CYS A 48 -28.82 13.93 -18.86
CA CYS A 48 -30.12 13.29 -19.01
C CYS A 48 -30.48 13.17 -20.50
N ASP A 49 -31.07 12.04 -20.91
CA ASP A 49 -31.62 11.91 -22.26
C ASP A 49 -32.83 12.86 -22.43
N ASP A 50 -32.55 13.98 -23.08
CA ASP A 50 -33.50 15.05 -23.37
C ASP A 50 -34.71 14.54 -24.18
N GLN A 51 -34.57 13.44 -24.94
CA GLN A 51 -35.70 12.81 -25.62
C GLN A 51 -36.66 12.11 -24.64
N THR A 52 -36.14 11.40 -23.64
CA THR A 52 -36.95 10.72 -22.61
C THR A 52 -37.59 11.72 -21.64
N ALA A 53 -36.88 12.77 -21.24
CA ALA A 53 -37.46 13.85 -20.45
C ALA A 53 -38.62 14.56 -21.18
N LYS A 54 -38.48 14.80 -22.49
CA LYS A 54 -39.56 15.34 -23.33
C LYS A 54 -40.77 14.40 -23.42
N LYS A 55 -40.56 13.09 -23.60
CA LYS A 55 -41.64 12.09 -23.62
C LYS A 55 -42.44 12.08 -22.31
N LEU A 56 -41.75 12.02 -21.17
CA LEU A 56 -42.40 12.08 -19.85
C LEU A 56 -43.21 13.37 -19.70
N LYS A 57 -42.64 14.52 -20.09
CA LYS A 57 -43.34 15.81 -20.05
C LYS A 57 -44.58 15.85 -20.95
N THR A 58 -44.56 15.23 -22.13
CA THR A 58 -45.76 15.10 -22.95
C THR A 58 -46.82 14.22 -22.29
N TYR A 59 -46.46 13.06 -21.71
CA TYR A 59 -47.43 12.20 -21.00
C TYR A 59 -48.08 12.93 -19.80
N PHE A 60 -47.30 13.56 -18.93
CA PHE A 60 -47.84 14.32 -17.78
C PHE A 60 -48.66 15.55 -18.18
N SER A 61 -48.53 16.04 -19.42
CA SER A 61 -49.38 17.11 -19.96
C SER A 61 -50.75 16.60 -20.42
N HIS A 62 -50.91 15.31 -20.71
CA HIS A 62 -52.16 14.71 -21.18
C HIS A 62 -53.08 14.18 -20.06
N ILE A 63 -52.57 13.98 -18.83
CA ILE A 63 -53.32 13.53 -17.63
C ILE A 63 -54.38 14.56 -17.15
N GLY A 64 -54.48 15.72 -17.80
CA GLY A 64 -55.55 16.70 -17.57
C GLY A 64 -56.69 16.66 -18.59
N SER A 65 -56.75 15.65 -19.47
CA SER A 65 -57.59 15.66 -20.68
C SER A 65 -58.33 14.33 -20.95
N GLY A 66 -58.97 13.76 -19.93
CA GLY A 66 -60.20 12.99 -20.10
C GLY A 66 -60.08 11.56 -20.66
N ASP A 67 -58.93 10.92 -20.53
CA ASP A 67 -58.79 9.48 -20.80
C ASP A 67 -57.68 8.86 -19.93
N ASP A 68 -57.90 8.93 -18.61
CA ASP A 68 -56.85 8.83 -17.60
C ASP A 68 -56.37 7.38 -17.36
N ALA A 69 -57.21 6.38 -17.65
CA ALA A 69 -56.86 4.97 -17.42
C ALA A 69 -55.84 4.43 -18.45
N CYS A 70 -56.00 4.78 -19.73
CA CYS A 70 -55.10 4.31 -20.79
C CYS A 70 -53.72 5.02 -20.73
N THR A 71 -53.71 6.28 -20.32
CA THR A 71 -52.48 7.07 -20.15
C THR A 71 -51.70 6.65 -18.90
N LEU A 72 -52.37 6.30 -17.80
CA LEU A 72 -51.73 5.79 -16.59
C LEU A 72 -51.02 4.44 -16.81
N GLY A 73 -51.66 3.48 -17.47
CA GLY A 73 -51.03 2.17 -17.77
C GLY A 73 -49.81 2.29 -18.71
N GLN A 74 -49.84 3.23 -19.66
CA GLN A 74 -48.67 3.54 -20.50
C GLN A 74 -47.53 4.16 -19.67
N LEU A 75 -47.84 5.02 -18.70
CA LEU A 75 -46.85 5.58 -17.79
C LEU A 75 -46.22 4.50 -16.89
N GLU A 76 -47.02 3.59 -16.35
CA GLU A 76 -46.57 2.48 -15.51
C GLU A 76 -45.61 1.52 -16.26
N THR A 77 -45.95 1.15 -17.50
CA THR A 77 -45.03 0.35 -18.35
C THR A 77 -43.74 1.11 -18.67
N HIS A 78 -43.80 2.43 -18.88
CA HIS A 78 -42.60 3.26 -19.09
C HIS A 78 -41.72 3.37 -17.84
N ILE A 79 -42.31 3.51 -16.65
CA ILE A 79 -41.58 3.49 -15.38
C ILE A 79 -40.91 2.12 -15.17
N THR A 80 -41.62 1.04 -15.46
CA THR A 80 -41.10 -0.33 -15.35
C THR A 80 -39.89 -0.54 -16.27
N MET A 81 -39.98 -0.15 -17.54
CA MET A 81 -38.85 -0.19 -18.48
C MET A 81 -37.65 0.65 -18.02
N LEU A 82 -37.88 1.82 -17.42
CA LEU A 82 -36.81 2.66 -16.88
C LEU A 82 -36.13 2.01 -15.66
N VAL A 83 -36.89 1.36 -14.78
CA VAL A 83 -36.35 0.62 -13.62
C VAL A 83 -35.49 -0.56 -14.09
N GLU A 84 -35.94 -1.33 -15.09
CA GLU A 84 -35.17 -2.43 -15.68
C GLU A 84 -33.89 -1.93 -16.39
N HIS A 85 -33.97 -0.82 -17.12
CA HIS A 85 -32.81 -0.20 -17.77
C HIS A 85 -31.78 0.28 -16.73
N LEU A 86 -32.22 0.92 -15.65
CA LEU A 86 -31.33 1.37 -14.57
C LEU A 86 -30.70 0.19 -13.81
N GLY A 87 -31.48 -0.89 -13.57
CA GLY A 87 -30.97 -2.12 -12.96
C GLY A 87 -29.87 -2.78 -13.80
N THR A 88 -30.11 -2.97 -15.10
CA THR A 88 -29.12 -3.56 -16.02
C THR A 88 -27.88 -2.68 -16.21
N GLN A 89 -28.07 -1.35 -16.26
CA GLN A 89 -26.95 -0.39 -16.33
C GLN A 89 -26.10 -0.38 -15.05
N SER A 90 -26.71 -0.53 -13.87
CA SER A 90 -25.99 -0.63 -12.58
C SER A 90 -25.07 -1.86 -12.52
N CYS A 91 -25.53 -3.00 -13.05
CA CYS A 91 -24.71 -4.22 -13.15
C CYS A 91 -23.55 -4.04 -14.15
N ARG A 92 -23.81 -3.38 -15.29
CA ARG A 92 -22.80 -3.15 -16.34
C ARG A 92 -21.64 -2.23 -15.88
N GLY A 93 -21.94 -1.21 -15.07
CA GLY A 93 -20.92 -0.31 -14.53
C GLY A 93 -19.98 -1.00 -13.53
N LYS A 94 -20.52 -1.84 -12.65
CA LYS A 94 -19.73 -2.54 -11.63
C LYS A 94 -18.77 -3.56 -12.24
N ALA A 95 -19.25 -4.41 -13.14
CA ALA A 95 -18.43 -5.46 -13.77
C ALA A 95 -17.31 -4.92 -14.67
N LEU A 96 -17.48 -3.71 -15.24
CA LEU A 96 -16.47 -3.10 -16.11
C LEU A 96 -15.35 -2.40 -15.32
N GLY A 97 -15.68 -1.80 -14.16
CA GLY A 97 -14.69 -1.21 -13.25
C GLY A 97 -13.81 -2.27 -12.60
N THR A 98 -14.43 -3.30 -12.01
CA THR A 98 -13.69 -4.34 -11.26
C THR A 98 -12.66 -5.08 -12.10
N LEU A 99 -12.93 -5.34 -13.39
CA LEU A 99 -12.00 -6.06 -14.27
C LEU A 99 -10.73 -5.25 -14.58
N GLY A 100 -10.88 -3.93 -14.74
CA GLY A 100 -9.75 -3.02 -14.99
C GLY A 100 -8.92 -2.80 -13.71
N GLU A 101 -9.60 -2.59 -12.59
CA GLU A 101 -8.99 -2.44 -11.26
C GLU A 101 -8.23 -3.72 -10.85
N GLU A 102 -8.79 -4.91 -11.10
CA GLU A 102 -8.15 -6.20 -10.82
C GLU A 102 -6.88 -6.41 -11.68
N ALA A 103 -6.89 -6.01 -12.95
CA ALA A 103 -5.70 -6.07 -13.81
C ALA A 103 -4.61 -5.08 -13.38
N GLU A 104 -4.96 -3.86 -12.97
CA GLU A 104 -4.00 -2.89 -12.42
C GLU A 104 -3.42 -3.35 -11.08
N LEU A 105 -4.25 -3.92 -10.20
CA LEU A 105 -3.80 -4.51 -8.94
C LEU A 105 -2.84 -5.69 -9.17
N GLN A 106 -3.14 -6.56 -10.15
CA GLN A 106 -2.25 -7.67 -10.52
C GLN A 106 -0.90 -7.16 -11.03
N GLN A 107 -0.88 -6.15 -11.90
CA GLN A 107 0.35 -5.49 -12.35
C GLN A 107 1.13 -4.89 -11.18
N LYS A 108 0.45 -4.28 -10.20
CA LYS A 108 1.09 -3.72 -9.00
C LYS A 108 1.67 -4.79 -8.08
N VAL A 109 1.06 -5.98 -7.99
CA VAL A 109 1.63 -7.13 -7.27
C VAL A 109 2.93 -7.59 -7.94
N GLU A 110 2.94 -7.74 -9.26
CA GLU A 110 4.13 -8.12 -10.02
C GLU A 110 5.27 -7.09 -9.90
N GLU A 111 4.94 -5.79 -9.94
CA GLU A 111 5.89 -4.70 -9.69
C GLU A 111 6.47 -4.75 -8.26
N ILE A 112 5.64 -5.03 -7.25
CA ILE A 112 6.09 -5.19 -5.85
C ILE A 112 6.98 -6.42 -5.70
N GLU A 113 6.69 -7.53 -6.37
CA GLU A 113 7.53 -8.74 -6.34
C GLU A 113 8.88 -8.50 -7.00
N HIS A 114 8.91 -7.79 -8.15
CA HIS A 114 10.15 -7.36 -8.80
C HIS A 114 11.00 -6.47 -7.88
N LEU A 115 10.39 -5.42 -7.30
CA LEU A 115 11.07 -4.49 -6.40
C LEU A 115 11.59 -5.17 -5.12
N ARG A 116 10.91 -6.21 -4.62
CA ARG A 116 11.39 -7.04 -3.49
C ARG A 116 12.67 -7.81 -3.86
N LEU A 117 12.76 -8.36 -5.07
CA LEU A 117 13.95 -9.05 -5.55
C LEU A 117 15.13 -8.07 -5.73
N GLU A 118 14.87 -6.90 -6.32
CA GLU A 118 15.89 -5.83 -6.44
C GLU A 118 16.39 -5.37 -5.07
N LEU A 119 15.48 -5.11 -4.12
CA LEU A 119 15.84 -4.73 -2.76
C LEU A 119 16.72 -5.80 -2.09
N GLN A 120 16.34 -7.08 -2.21
CA GLN A 120 17.12 -8.18 -1.66
C GLN A 120 18.54 -8.25 -2.27
N MET A 121 18.68 -8.00 -3.57
CA MET A 121 20.00 -7.91 -4.22
C MET A 121 20.82 -6.72 -3.69
N VAL A 122 20.23 -5.52 -3.61
CA VAL A 122 20.88 -4.32 -3.08
C VAL A 122 21.29 -4.50 -1.61
N GLU A 123 20.46 -5.16 -0.79
CA GLU A 123 20.79 -5.48 0.60
C GLU A 123 21.97 -6.44 0.72
N THR A 124 22.02 -7.50 -0.11
CA THR A 124 23.17 -8.42 -0.13
C THR A 124 24.45 -7.72 -0.57
N GLU A 125 24.37 -6.84 -1.57
CA GLU A 125 25.53 -6.09 -2.06
C GLU A 125 26.00 -5.05 -1.04
N ARG A 126 25.07 -4.39 -0.33
CA ARG A 126 25.38 -3.50 0.80
C ARG A 126 26.16 -4.24 1.89
N VAL A 127 25.73 -5.43 2.30
CA VAL A 127 26.44 -6.24 3.30
C VAL A 127 27.83 -6.66 2.80
N ARG A 128 27.93 -7.08 1.53
CA ARG A 128 29.21 -7.44 0.90
C ARG A 128 30.20 -6.26 0.87
N LEU A 129 29.71 -5.06 0.55
CA LEU A 129 30.50 -3.84 0.52
C LEU A 129 30.93 -3.40 1.92
N SER A 130 30.05 -3.45 2.93
CA SER A 130 30.43 -3.16 4.32
C SER A 130 31.51 -4.11 4.85
N LEU A 131 31.44 -5.40 4.53
CA LEU A 131 32.50 -6.36 4.89
C LEU A 131 33.82 -6.04 4.16
N LEU A 132 33.77 -5.64 2.90
CA LEU A 132 34.97 -5.24 2.15
C LEU A 132 35.59 -3.96 2.74
N GLU A 133 34.78 -2.99 3.13
CA GLU A 133 35.21 -1.76 3.80
C GLU A 133 35.91 -2.06 5.13
N GLU A 134 35.34 -2.94 5.96
CA GLU A 134 35.96 -3.42 7.21
C GLU A 134 37.34 -4.04 6.95
N LYS A 135 37.45 -4.96 5.98
CA LYS A 135 38.73 -5.61 5.66
C LYS A 135 39.75 -4.65 5.04
N LEU A 136 39.31 -3.64 4.28
CA LEU A 136 40.20 -2.58 3.79
C LEU A 136 40.70 -1.71 4.95
N MET A 137 39.86 -1.41 5.94
CA MET A 137 40.25 -0.69 7.15
C MET A 137 41.28 -1.48 7.97
N ASP A 138 41.08 -2.79 8.16
CA ASP A 138 42.07 -3.69 8.80
C ASP A 138 43.44 -3.63 8.10
N VAL A 139 43.44 -3.70 6.76
CA VAL A 139 44.66 -3.63 5.94
C VAL A 139 45.33 -2.25 6.06
N LEU A 140 44.56 -1.16 6.05
CA LEU A 140 45.10 0.19 6.23
C LEU A 140 45.69 0.40 7.63
N GLN A 141 45.05 -0.14 8.68
CA GLN A 141 45.59 -0.12 10.04
C GLN A 141 46.88 -0.94 10.14
N LEU A 142 46.94 -2.11 9.52
CA LEU A 142 48.15 -2.93 9.46
C LEU A 142 49.29 -2.23 8.70
N LEU A 143 49.02 -1.63 7.54
CA LEU A 143 50.02 -0.88 6.77
C LEU A 143 50.53 0.35 7.54
N LYS A 144 49.64 1.09 8.20
CA LYS A 144 50.01 2.19 9.10
C LYS A 144 50.93 1.68 10.22
N ARG A 145 50.55 0.60 10.90
CA ARG A 145 51.34 -0.03 11.98
C ARG A 145 52.73 -0.47 11.52
N LEU A 146 52.84 -1.11 10.35
CA LEU A 146 54.11 -1.53 9.76
C LEU A 146 55.01 -0.35 9.39
N ARG A 147 54.43 0.74 8.88
CA ARG A 147 55.14 1.99 8.60
C ARG A 147 55.61 2.65 9.89
N ASP A 148 54.74 2.75 10.88
CA ASP A 148 54.99 3.45 12.15
C ASP A 148 56.04 2.70 13.00
N LEU A 149 56.12 1.36 12.86
CA LEU A 149 57.19 0.53 13.44
C LEU A 149 58.59 0.89 12.91
N ASN A 150 58.68 1.46 11.70
CA ASN A 150 59.87 2.06 11.07
C ASN A 150 61.22 1.40 11.42
N ILE A 151 61.30 0.06 11.32
CA ILE A 151 62.44 -0.69 11.84
C ILE A 151 63.71 -0.24 11.14
N SER A 152 64.59 0.46 11.87
CA SER A 152 65.87 0.91 11.32
C SER A 152 66.68 -0.30 10.81
N LYS A 153 67.47 -0.11 9.74
CA LYS A 153 68.35 -1.16 9.20
C LYS A 153 69.23 -1.82 10.28
N ARG A 154 69.62 -1.05 11.31
CA ARG A 154 70.36 -1.54 12.49
C ARG A 154 69.52 -2.45 13.39
N ALA A 155 68.27 -2.05 13.69
CA ALA A 155 67.37 -2.87 14.50
C ALA A 155 67.01 -4.18 13.79
N LEU A 156 66.68 -4.12 12.49
CA LEU A 156 66.43 -5.31 11.67
C LEU A 156 67.65 -6.24 11.61
N GLY A 157 68.85 -5.67 11.40
CA GLY A 157 70.10 -6.42 11.43
C GLY A 157 70.36 -7.10 12.78
N LYS A 158 70.04 -6.44 13.90
CA LYS A 158 70.15 -7.03 15.25
C LYS A 158 69.16 -8.17 15.47
N ILE A 159 67.91 -8.02 15.03
CA ILE A 159 66.89 -9.07 15.10
C ILE A 159 67.35 -10.31 14.32
N LEU A 160 67.81 -10.12 13.08
CA LEU A 160 68.35 -11.20 12.23
C LEU A 160 69.54 -11.91 12.89
N LEU A 161 70.52 -11.17 13.43
CA LEU A 161 71.67 -11.78 14.10
C LEU A 161 71.25 -12.59 15.33
N ASN A 162 70.41 -12.00 16.20
CA ASN A 162 69.89 -12.68 17.39
C ASN A 162 69.12 -13.96 17.04
N THR A 163 68.29 -13.95 15.98
CA THR A 163 67.58 -15.14 15.52
C THR A 163 68.56 -16.22 15.04
N LEU A 164 69.58 -15.84 14.26
CA LEU A 164 70.59 -16.79 13.78
C LEU A 164 71.45 -17.35 14.91
N ASP A 165 71.77 -16.55 15.93
CA ASP A 165 72.54 -17.01 17.11
C ASP A 165 71.72 -17.99 17.96
N ALA A 166 70.44 -17.69 18.25
CA ALA A 166 69.54 -18.62 18.94
C ALA A 166 69.38 -19.96 18.20
N CYS A 167 69.46 -19.95 16.86
CA CYS A 167 69.43 -21.17 16.04
C CYS A 167 70.76 -21.97 16.07
N LYS A 168 71.88 -21.37 16.46
CA LYS A 168 73.17 -22.06 16.66
C LYS A 168 73.24 -22.76 18.03
N ASP A 169 72.59 -22.19 19.04
CA ASP A 169 72.54 -22.73 20.40
C ASP A 169 71.59 -23.94 20.54
N THR A 170 70.90 -24.33 19.45
CA THR A 170 69.98 -25.48 19.43
C THR A 170 70.75 -26.79 19.23
N PRO A 171 70.49 -27.86 20.01
CA PRO A 171 71.23 -29.14 19.93
C PRO A 171 71.24 -29.78 18.53
N PRO A 172 72.34 -30.44 18.12
CA PRO A 172 72.58 -30.88 16.73
C PRO A 172 71.64 -31.98 16.22
N GLU A 173 70.90 -32.65 17.10
CA GLU A 173 69.92 -33.70 16.74
C GLU A 173 68.64 -33.11 16.12
N GLY A 174 68.33 -31.83 16.40
CA GLY A 174 67.25 -31.09 15.77
C GLY A 174 67.80 -29.98 14.88
N ARG A 175 68.27 -30.32 13.66
CA ARG A 175 68.78 -29.32 12.70
C ARG A 175 67.74 -28.22 12.51
N CYS A 176 68.08 -26.99 12.90
CA CYS A 176 67.23 -25.82 12.67
C CYS A 176 67.15 -25.55 11.16
N GLY A 177 66.14 -26.13 10.51
CA GLY A 177 65.93 -26.00 9.07
C GLY A 177 65.52 -24.57 8.70
N PRO A 178 65.61 -24.18 7.41
CA PRO A 178 65.24 -22.84 6.96
C PRO A 178 63.84 -22.39 7.42
N LEU A 179 62.89 -23.34 7.52
CA LEU A 179 61.54 -23.08 8.03
C LEU A 179 61.53 -22.67 9.52
N ALA A 180 62.31 -23.35 10.38
CA ALA A 180 62.39 -23.02 11.81
C ALA A 180 63.08 -21.67 12.05
N ILE A 181 64.10 -21.33 11.24
CA ILE A 181 64.73 -20.01 11.24
C ILE A 181 63.72 -18.92 10.83
N LEU A 182 62.90 -19.19 9.80
CA LEU A 182 61.85 -18.27 9.34
C LEU A 182 60.74 -18.08 10.37
N ASP A 183 60.29 -19.15 11.05
CA ASP A 183 59.31 -19.05 12.12
C ASP A 183 59.86 -18.32 13.35
N ALA A 184 61.10 -18.58 13.75
CA ALA A 184 61.77 -17.84 14.82
C ALA A 184 61.93 -16.35 14.47
N LEU A 185 62.26 -16.02 13.21
CA LEU A 185 62.33 -14.64 12.73
C LEU A 185 60.95 -13.97 12.71
N ARG A 186 59.91 -14.69 12.27
CA ARG A 186 58.51 -14.23 12.28
C ARG A 186 58.06 -13.92 13.70
N GLN A 187 58.37 -14.79 14.66
CA GLN A 187 58.04 -14.60 16.07
C GLN A 187 58.83 -13.43 16.69
N ALA A 188 60.11 -13.28 16.35
CA ALA A 188 60.94 -12.17 16.82
C ALA A 188 60.46 -10.81 16.28
N LEU A 189 60.07 -10.75 15.00
CA LEU A 189 59.46 -9.56 14.40
C LEU A 189 58.09 -9.26 15.02
N ALA A 190 57.25 -10.28 15.25
CA ALA A 190 55.97 -10.13 15.94
C ALA A 190 56.13 -9.62 17.39
N GLY A 191 57.22 -9.99 18.06
CA GLY A 191 57.56 -9.52 19.41
C GLY A 191 58.13 -8.10 19.49
N CYS A 192 58.45 -7.46 18.36
CA CYS A 192 58.94 -6.08 18.33
C CYS A 192 57.78 -5.08 18.52
N GLU A 193 57.37 -4.87 19.78
CA GLU A 193 56.42 -3.84 20.28
C GLU A 193 55.02 -3.77 19.61
N LEU A 194 54.66 -4.75 18.79
CA LEU A 194 53.72 -4.48 17.70
C LEU A 194 52.31 -3.97 18.09
N LEU A 195 51.42 -4.57 18.88
CA LEU A 195 51.38 -5.64 19.89
C LEU A 195 51.56 -5.26 21.37
N GLN A 196 52.04 -4.07 21.73
CA GLN A 196 51.92 -3.57 23.13
C GLN A 196 51.54 -2.07 23.28
N GLY A 197 51.57 -1.26 22.22
CA GLY A 197 51.37 0.20 22.28
C GLY A 197 49.97 0.74 22.63
N GLU A 198 48.92 -0.09 22.71
CA GLU A 198 47.52 0.38 22.93
C GLU A 198 46.86 -0.14 24.22
N LEU A 199 47.49 -1.04 24.98
CA LEU A 199 46.89 -1.66 26.18
C LEU A 199 47.32 -1.05 27.53
N SER A 200 48.14 0.01 27.54
CA SER A 200 48.67 0.61 28.78
C SER A 200 48.49 2.14 28.85
N ALA A 201 47.28 2.64 28.60
CA ALA A 201 46.91 4.01 28.94
C ALA A 201 45.40 4.18 29.21
N PRO A 202 44.92 4.01 30.46
CA PRO A 202 43.66 4.62 30.89
C PRO A 202 43.90 6.13 31.12
N ALA A 203 43.87 6.92 30.04
CA ALA A 203 43.91 8.38 30.13
C ALA A 203 42.60 8.90 30.76
N SER A 204 42.70 9.21 32.04
CA SER A 204 41.65 9.73 32.92
C SER A 204 40.76 10.83 32.32
N THR A 205 39.47 10.77 32.69
CA THR A 205 38.51 11.88 32.85
C THR A 205 38.04 12.68 31.62
N ALA A 206 36.72 12.52 31.39
CA ALA A 206 35.79 13.27 30.55
C ALA A 206 35.84 14.84 30.71
N PRO A 207 35.15 15.63 29.85
CA PRO A 207 33.69 15.62 29.77
C PRO A 207 33.09 15.48 28.36
N ALA A 208 31.82 15.07 28.32
CA ALA A 208 31.03 15.00 27.09
C ALA A 208 30.80 16.40 26.49
N LEU A 209 31.05 16.55 25.18
CA LEU A 209 30.64 17.71 24.40
C LEU A 209 29.40 17.32 23.58
N ALA A 210 28.31 18.04 23.78
CA ALA A 210 26.97 17.65 23.31
C ALA A 210 26.80 17.81 21.80
N ASN A 211 26.04 16.89 21.19
CA ASN A 211 25.35 17.15 19.92
C ASN A 211 24.26 18.21 20.13
N PRO A 212 24.31 19.31 19.37
CA PRO A 212 23.21 19.69 18.49
C PRO A 212 23.78 19.93 17.07
N LEU A 213 23.09 19.67 15.95
CA LEU A 213 21.77 20.14 15.49
C LEU A 213 21.28 19.10 14.45
N LEU A 214 20.07 18.56 14.49
CA LEU A 214 18.79 19.18 14.09
C LEU A 214 18.76 19.78 12.68
N ILE A 215 18.28 18.96 11.74
CA ILE A 215 17.23 19.21 10.73
C ILE A 215 17.10 20.63 10.16
N SER A 216 17.32 20.75 8.85
CA SER A 216 16.57 21.62 7.93
C SER A 216 16.51 20.94 6.56
#